data_AF-A0AAU4BJF0-F1
#
_entry.id   AF-A0AAU4BJF0-F1
#
_cell.length_a   1.000
_cell.length_b   1.000
_cell.length_c   1.000
_cell.angle_alpha   90.00
_cell.angle_beta   90.00
_cell.angle_gamma   90.00
#
_symmetry.space_group_name_H-M   'P 1'
#
loop_
_entity.id
_entity.type
_entity.pdbx_description
1 polymer ?
#
loop_
_entity_poly.entity_id
_entity_poly.type
_entity_poly.pdbx_seq_one_letter_code
_entity_poly.pdbx_strand_id
1 'polypeptide(L)'
;MRTGVPRLDIAAVVNMDMIASLNTAEPTVLLEGAELSQGLIDELATAAAYTPLKVQSSLRPFNSDHVPFIDASIPAVLTIEGADSANQNVHTAGDTLDTVDEGLAHDIVRMNVATAATALLADA
;
A
#
# COMPACT_ATOMS: atom_id res chain seq x y z
N MET A 1 -25.36 -10.77 28.33
CA MET A 1 -25.42 -9.49 27.61
C MET A 1 -24.01 -9.18 27.10
N ARG A 2 -23.74 -9.51 25.82
CA ARG A 2 -22.60 -8.96 25.06
C ARG A 2 -23.24 -8.17 23.94
N THR A 3 -23.47 -6.88 24.15
CA THR A 3 -23.86 -5.96 23.09
C THR A 3 -22.57 -5.47 22.43
N GLY A 4 -22.01 -6.28 21.54
CA GLY A 4 -20.90 -5.89 20.68
C GLY A 4 -21.43 -5.73 19.27
N VAL A 5 -21.07 -4.62 18.61
CA VAL A 5 -21.19 -4.48 17.15
C VAL A 5 -20.55 -5.73 16.52
N PRO A 6 -21.15 -6.38 15.51
CA PRO A 6 -20.51 -7.47 14.80
C PRO A 6 -19.12 -7.00 14.35
N ARG A 7 -18.06 -7.69 14.80
CA ARG A 7 -16.73 -7.46 14.22
C ARG A 7 -16.85 -7.89 12.76
N LEU A 8 -16.61 -6.98 11.82
CA LEU A 8 -16.33 -7.38 10.45
C LEU A 8 -15.06 -8.26 10.52
N ASP A 9 -15.11 -9.44 9.94
CA ASP A 9 -13.92 -10.25 9.75
C ASP A 9 -13.13 -9.62 8.59
N ILE A 10 -12.11 -8.85 8.94
CA ILE A 10 -11.19 -8.22 7.99
C ILE A 10 -10.07 -9.22 7.70
N ALA A 11 -10.03 -9.77 6.49
CA ALA A 11 -8.99 -10.71 6.07
C ALA A 11 -7.63 -10.04 5.89
N ALA A 12 -7.62 -8.85 5.30
CA ALA A 12 -6.43 -8.08 4.98
C ALA A 12 -6.76 -6.60 4.72
N VAL A 13 -5.76 -5.72 4.79
CA VAL A 13 -5.88 -4.27 4.52
C VAL A 13 -4.76 -3.82 3.58
N VAL A 14 -5.14 -3.05 2.55
CA VAL A 14 -4.19 -2.29 1.73
C VAL A 14 -4.36 -0.81 2.06
N ASN A 15 -3.30 -0.16 2.52
CA ASN A 15 -3.25 1.26 2.82
C ASN A 15 -2.47 1.97 1.70
N MET A 16 -3.00 3.08 1.18
CA MET A 16 -2.34 3.90 0.17
C MET A 16 -1.97 5.24 0.78
N ASP A 17 -0.68 5.53 0.89
CA ASP A 17 -0.17 6.77 1.47
C ASP A 17 0.97 7.26 0.60
N MET A 18 0.87 8.48 0.08
CA MET A 18 1.83 9.08 -0.87
C MET A 18 2.17 8.15 -2.05
N ILE A 19 1.29 8.08 -3.04
CA ILE A 19 1.43 7.18 -4.19
C ILE A 19 1.80 7.90 -5.49
N ALA A 20 2.32 9.13 -5.42
CA ALA A 20 2.32 9.99 -6.61
C ALA A 20 3.49 10.97 -6.73
N SER A 21 4.48 10.98 -5.84
CA SER A 21 5.74 11.69 -6.08
C SER A 21 6.75 10.72 -6.68
N LEU A 22 7.20 11.02 -7.89
CA LEU A 22 8.23 10.23 -8.56
C LEU A 22 9.62 10.61 -8.01
N ASN A 23 10.03 9.92 -6.93
CA ASN A 23 11.30 10.19 -6.26
C ASN A 23 12.47 9.33 -6.80
N THR A 24 12.20 8.44 -7.74
CA THR A 24 13.14 7.45 -8.30
C THR A 24 13.26 7.58 -9.82
N ALA A 25 14.33 7.05 -10.41
CA ALA A 25 14.54 7.09 -11.87
C ALA A 25 13.52 6.26 -12.66
N GLU A 26 12.97 5.21 -12.04
CA GLU A 26 11.90 4.37 -12.59
C GLU A 26 10.72 4.39 -11.62
N PRO A 27 9.46 4.31 -12.09
CA PRO A 27 8.29 4.19 -11.21
C PRO A 27 8.48 3.04 -10.23
N THR A 28 8.44 3.35 -8.93
CA THR A 28 8.75 2.38 -7.88
C THR A 28 7.69 2.45 -6.80
N VAL A 29 7.30 1.28 -6.28
CA VAL A 29 6.46 1.15 -5.10
C VAL A 29 7.23 0.42 -4.01
N LEU A 30 7.15 0.93 -2.79
CA LEU A 30 7.55 0.21 -1.58
C LEU A 30 6.29 -0.42 -0.97
N LEU A 31 6.37 -1.73 -0.74
CA LEU A 31 5.38 -2.52 -0.01
C LEU A 31 5.87 -2.69 1.42
N GLU A 32 5.30 -1.92 2.34
CA GLU A 32 5.68 -1.96 3.76
C GLU A 32 4.63 -2.69 4.60
N GLY A 33 5.07 -3.67 5.38
CA GLY A 33 4.21 -4.40 6.30
C GLY A 33 5.01 -5.03 7.43
N ALA A 34 4.49 -6.12 8.01
CA ALA A 34 5.17 -6.94 9.01
C ALA A 34 5.23 -8.41 8.53
N GLU A 35 5.88 -9.29 9.30
CA GLU A 35 5.96 -10.73 8.98
C GLU A 35 4.57 -11.35 8.71
N LEU A 36 3.56 -10.96 9.48
CA LEU A 36 2.19 -11.45 9.32
C LEU A 36 1.53 -10.99 7.99
N SER A 37 2.08 -9.97 7.34
CA SER A 37 1.60 -9.41 6.07
C SER A 37 2.30 -10.02 4.84
N GLN A 38 3.25 -10.95 5.01
CA GLN A 38 4.07 -11.46 3.90
C GLN A 38 3.24 -12.01 2.74
N GLY A 39 2.15 -12.72 3.02
CA GLY A 39 1.25 -13.23 1.97
C GLY A 39 0.66 -12.10 1.11
N LEU A 40 0.18 -11.03 1.74
CA LEU A 40 -0.35 -9.86 1.02
C LEU A 40 0.75 -9.12 0.24
N ILE A 41 1.98 -9.04 0.78
CA ILE A 41 3.13 -8.47 0.07
C ILE A 41 3.42 -9.28 -1.21
N ASP A 42 3.43 -10.61 -1.12
CA ASP A 42 3.70 -11.48 -2.26
C ASP A 42 2.60 -11.37 -3.33
N GLU A 43 1.34 -11.26 -2.92
CA GLU A 43 0.20 -11.02 -3.81
C GLU A 43 0.29 -9.67 -4.53
N LEU A 44 0.63 -8.59 -3.81
CA LEU A 44 0.86 -7.26 -4.40
C LEU A 44 2.04 -7.28 -5.37
N ALA A 45 3.16 -7.89 -4.99
CA ALA A 45 4.33 -8.02 -5.84
C ALA A 45 4.03 -8.81 -7.13
N THR A 46 3.18 -9.83 -7.03
CA THR A 46 2.69 -10.57 -8.21
C THR A 46 1.80 -9.70 -9.08
N ALA A 47 0.87 -8.96 -8.49
CA ALA A 47 -0.04 -8.06 -9.19
C ALA A 47 0.68 -6.87 -9.88
N ALA A 48 1.86 -6.48 -9.38
CA ALA A 48 2.68 -5.44 -9.99
C ALA A 48 3.08 -5.76 -11.44
N ALA A 49 3.04 -7.04 -11.84
CA ALA A 49 3.30 -7.47 -13.23
C ALA A 49 2.35 -6.86 -14.27
N TYR A 50 1.21 -6.28 -13.86
CA TYR A 50 0.29 -5.54 -14.73
C TYR A 50 0.71 -4.07 -14.98
N THR A 51 1.85 -3.66 -14.43
CA THR A 51 2.35 -2.28 -14.37
C THR A 51 3.86 -2.26 -14.69
N PRO A 52 4.46 -1.10 -14.98
CA PRO A 52 5.91 -0.95 -15.07
C PRO A 52 6.59 -0.79 -13.69
N LEU A 53 5.87 -0.90 -12.58
CA LEU A 53 6.43 -0.62 -11.25
C LEU A 53 7.58 -1.56 -10.91
N LYS A 54 8.67 -0.96 -10.45
CA LYS A 54 9.67 -1.67 -9.66
C LYS A 54 9.16 -1.84 -8.24
N VAL A 55 9.17 -3.08 -7.74
CA VAL A 55 8.71 -3.41 -6.38
C VAL A 55 9.88 -3.47 -5.41
N GLN A 56 9.71 -2.82 -4.27
CA GLN A 56 10.56 -2.95 -3.08
C GLN A 56 9.70 -3.39 -1.89
N SER A 57 10.30 -3.97 -0.86
CA SER A 57 9.56 -4.36 0.34
C SER A 57 10.31 -4.02 1.63
N SER A 58 9.54 -3.77 2.69
CA SER A 58 10.00 -3.52 4.06
C SER A 58 9.12 -4.31 5.03
N LEU A 59 9.75 -4.98 6.00
CA LEU A 59 9.05 -5.64 7.12
C LEU A 59 9.15 -4.82 8.41
N ARG A 60 9.31 -3.49 8.29
CA ARG A 60 9.48 -2.55 9.40
C ARG A 60 8.40 -1.48 9.31
N PRO A 61 7.16 -1.78 9.73
CA PRO A 61 6.03 -0.89 9.51
C PRO A 61 6.15 0.39 10.33
N PHE A 62 5.83 1.53 9.74
CA PHE A 62 6.01 2.83 10.38
C PHE A 62 4.94 3.87 9.97
N ASN A 63 4.54 4.69 10.95
CA ASN A 63 3.89 6.01 10.80
C ASN A 63 2.61 6.18 9.95
N SER A 64 2.01 5.12 9.40
CA SER A 64 0.76 5.22 8.63
C SER A 64 -0.31 4.24 9.14
N ASP A 65 -1.53 4.36 8.61
CA ASP A 65 -2.74 3.71 9.16
C ASP A 65 -2.74 2.18 9.09
N HIS A 66 -1.82 1.57 8.32
CA HIS A 66 -1.62 0.12 8.33
C HIS A 66 -1.07 -0.41 9.67
N VAL A 67 -0.37 0.42 10.47
CA VAL A 67 0.27 -0.01 11.73
C VAL A 67 -0.76 -0.49 12.77
N PRO A 68 -1.84 0.26 13.10
CA PRO A 68 -2.86 -0.24 14.02
C PRO A 68 -3.54 -1.55 13.62
N PHE A 69 -3.65 -1.86 12.32
CA PHE A 69 -4.18 -3.15 11.87
C PHE A 69 -3.19 -4.29 12.17
N ILE A 70 -1.90 -4.07 11.91
CA ILE A 70 -0.82 -5.01 12.27
C ILE A 70 -0.81 -5.25 13.78
N ASP A 71 -0.91 -4.19 14.60
CA ASP A 71 -0.98 -4.30 16.07
C ASP A 71 -2.21 -5.12 16.53
N ALA A 72 -3.30 -5.06 15.77
CA ALA A 72 -4.50 -5.87 15.98
C ALA A 72 -4.43 -7.29 15.38
N SER A 73 -3.25 -7.71 14.89
CA SER A 73 -3.00 -8.99 14.22
C SER A 73 -3.82 -9.20 12.94
N ILE A 74 -4.09 -8.11 12.20
CA ILE A 74 -4.72 -8.13 10.89
C ILE A 74 -3.64 -7.85 9.84
N PRO A 75 -3.44 -8.70 8.82
CA PRO A 75 -2.54 -8.44 7.71
C PRO A 75 -2.81 -7.08 7.07
N ALA A 76 -1.80 -6.21 7.07
CA ALA A 76 -1.90 -4.92 6.42
C ALA A 76 -0.58 -4.57 5.71
N VAL A 77 -0.71 -3.98 4.53
CA VAL A 77 0.41 -3.47 3.74
C VAL A 77 0.15 -2.03 3.36
N LEU A 78 1.13 -1.17 3.60
CA LEU A 78 1.25 0.14 2.99
C LEU A 78 1.84 0.00 1.60
N THR A 79 1.17 0.58 0.61
CA THR A 79 1.75 0.88 -0.70
C THR A 79 2.07 2.35 -0.76
N ILE A 80 3.34 2.66 -0.93
CA ILE A 80 3.90 4.01 -0.91
C ILE A 80 4.89 4.16 -2.05
N GLU A 81 5.03 5.37 -2.59
CA GLU A 81 6.04 5.70 -3.59
C GLU A 81 7.46 5.29 -3.14
N GLY A 82 8.27 4.82 -4.08
CA GLY A 82 9.66 4.45 -3.79
C GLY A 82 10.47 5.66 -3.34
N ALA A 83 11.42 5.45 -2.41
CA ALA A 83 12.23 6.52 -1.83
C ALA A 83 11.40 7.71 -1.29
N ASP A 84 10.23 7.41 -0.73
CA ASP A 84 9.28 8.33 -0.07
C ASP A 84 9.95 9.45 0.76
N SER A 85 10.99 9.12 1.53
CA SER A 85 11.74 10.11 2.34
C SER A 85 12.39 11.25 1.53
N ALA A 86 12.53 11.11 0.21
CA ALA A 86 13.04 12.16 -0.68
C ALA A 86 11.95 13.17 -1.08
N ASN A 87 10.67 12.87 -0.86
CA ASN A 87 9.58 13.82 -1.03
C ASN A 87 9.60 14.87 0.09
N GLN A 88 10.16 16.04 -0.20
CA GLN A 88 10.28 17.14 0.77
C GLN A 88 9.03 18.04 0.83
N ASN A 89 8.01 17.76 0.01
CA ASN A 89 6.81 18.61 -0.06
C ASN A 89 5.80 18.27 1.03
N VAL A 90 5.82 17.04 1.56
CA VAL A 90 4.88 16.52 2.56
C VAL A 90 4.78 17.45 3.77
N HIS A 91 3.55 17.76 4.19
CA HIS A 91 3.25 18.68 5.30
C HIS A 91 3.77 20.12 5.11
N THR A 92 4.01 20.54 3.87
CA THR A 92 4.36 21.92 3.54
C THR A 92 3.33 22.52 2.59
N ALA A 93 3.44 23.82 2.31
CA ALA A 93 2.63 24.46 1.28
C ALA A 93 3.00 24.04 -0.16
N GLY A 94 4.11 23.30 -0.34
CA GLY A 94 4.55 22.77 -1.63
C GLY A 94 3.85 21.46 -2.04
N ASP A 95 3.12 20.82 -1.12
CA ASP A 95 2.29 19.65 -1.41
C ASP A 95 1.08 20.07 -2.26
N THR A 96 1.27 20.03 -3.58
CA THR A 96 0.36 20.61 -4.57
C THR A 96 0.19 19.65 -5.74
N LEU A 97 -0.85 19.86 -6.55
CA LEU A 97 -1.11 19.00 -7.71
C LEU A 97 0.03 19.03 -8.75
N ASP A 98 0.81 20.11 -8.81
CA ASP A 98 1.93 20.22 -9.76
C ASP A 98 3.09 19.26 -9.43
N THR A 99 3.12 18.68 -8.22
CA THR A 99 4.12 17.71 -7.79
C THR A 99 3.66 16.26 -7.92
N VAL A 100 2.45 16.04 -8.45
CA VAL A 100 1.82 14.71 -8.60
C VAL A 100 2.14 14.14 -9.98
N ASP A 101 2.70 12.92 -9.99
CA ASP A 101 2.82 12.04 -11.15
C ASP A 101 1.59 11.12 -11.20
N GLU A 102 0.65 11.43 -12.08
CA GLU A 102 -0.58 10.65 -12.27
C GLU A 102 -0.31 9.23 -12.79
N GLY A 103 0.79 9.03 -13.52
CA GLY A 103 1.17 7.72 -14.05
C GLY A 103 1.54 6.76 -12.93
N LEU A 104 2.42 7.20 -12.03
CA LEU A 104 2.81 6.45 -10.83
C LEU A 104 1.58 6.12 -9.97
N ALA A 105 0.72 7.11 -9.72
CA ALA A 105 -0.49 6.91 -8.94
C ALA A 105 -1.43 5.85 -9.56
N HIS A 106 -1.66 5.94 -10.88
CA HIS A 106 -2.47 4.96 -11.59
C HIS A 106 -1.88 3.56 -11.55
N ASP A 107 -0.56 3.43 -11.70
CA ASP A 107 0.09 2.12 -11.66
C ASP A 107 -0.03 1.49 -10.26
N ILE A 108 0.19 2.25 -9.18
CA ILE A 108 0.02 1.75 -7.81
C ILE A 108 -1.45 1.36 -7.55
N VAL A 109 -2.41 2.18 -7.97
CA VAL A 109 -3.84 1.86 -7.87
C VAL A 109 -4.18 0.59 -8.66
N ARG A 110 -3.63 0.43 -9.86
CA ARG A 110 -3.87 -0.74 -10.72
C ARG A 110 -3.37 -2.03 -10.07
N MET A 111 -2.17 -2.01 -9.49
CA MET A 111 -1.63 -3.13 -8.71
C MET A 111 -2.57 -3.47 -7.54
N ASN A 112 -2.95 -2.48 -6.74
CA ASN A 112 -3.82 -2.66 -5.57
C ASN A 112 -5.19 -3.24 -5.94
N VAL A 113 -5.80 -2.74 -7.02
CA VAL A 113 -7.08 -3.24 -7.53
C VAL A 113 -6.96 -4.68 -8.04
N ALA A 114 -5.86 -5.04 -8.72
CA ALA A 114 -5.64 -6.39 -9.19
C ALA A 114 -5.50 -7.40 -8.02
N THR A 115 -4.83 -7.02 -6.93
CA THR A 115 -4.78 -7.81 -5.69
C THR A 115 -6.17 -7.98 -5.07
N ALA A 116 -6.91 -6.88 -4.89
CA ALA A 116 -8.25 -6.92 -4.32
C ALA A 116 -9.22 -7.79 -5.15
N ALA A 117 -9.16 -7.68 -6.48
CA ALA A 117 -9.96 -8.50 -7.38
C ALA A 117 -9.60 -9.99 -7.28
N THR A 118 -8.32 -10.33 -7.13
CA THR A 118 -7.87 -11.72 -6.97
C THR A 118 -8.39 -12.33 -5.67
N ALA A 119 -8.33 -11.58 -4.56
CA ALA A 119 -8.86 -12.02 -3.27
C ALA A 119 -10.36 -12.32 -3.34
N LEU A 120 -11.15 -11.44 -3.97
CA LEU A 120 -12.60 -11.63 -4.13
C LEU A 120 -12.97 -12.85 -4.98
N LEU A 121 -12.10 -13.25 -5.92
CA LEU A 121 -12.31 -14.44 -6.76
C LEU A 121 -11.92 -15.75 -6.07
N ALA A 122 -11.01 -15.70 -5.09
CA ALA A 122 -10.62 -16.88 -4.31
C ALA A 122 -11.72 -17.32 -3.33
N ASP A 123 -12.60 -16.40 -2.94
CA ASP A 123 -13.74 -16.62 -2.03
C ASP A 123 -15.06 -16.98 -2.75
N ALA A 124 -15.07 -17.04 -4.09
CA ALA A 124 -16.25 -17.30 -4.92
C ALA A 124 -16.37 -18.77 -5.35
#